data_AF-D0NG02-F1
#
_entry.id   AF-D0NG02-F1
#
_cell.length_a   1.000
_cell.length_b   1.000
_cell.length_c   1.000
_cell.angle_alpha   90.00
_cell.angle_beta   90.00
_cell.angle_gamma   90.00
#
_symmetry.space_group_name_H-M   'P 1'
#
loop_
_entity.id
_entity.type
_entity.pdbx_description
1 polymer ?
#
loop_
_entity_poly.entity_id
_entity_poly.type
_entity_poly.pdbx_seq_one_letter_code
_entity_poly.pdbx_strand_id
1 'polypeptide(L)'
;MSNSSLMMIRMSEQSPDTAPKYIGSAVALALMTAFFYQQGYATHDSTVCLVIAIICLVATVAITIVLAIKCPQSANDSLYFSAPLVPFIPMTCILADFYLVAQIPNLGLILGVAWVLAGVLSYFVYGQQHAASRNGWAELLQYHLPSIHSAGDDSYVGLRPSLNEVRPSMNSMVKDN
;
A
#
# COMPACT_ATOMS: atom_id res chain seq x y z
N MET A 1 1.48 -7.15 0.03
CA MET A 1 0.98 -5.75 0.17
C MET A 1 2.03 -4.68 -0.17
N SER A 2 3.32 -5.02 -0.25
CA SER A 2 4.39 -4.13 -0.75
C SER A 2 4.26 -3.81 -2.26
N ASN A 3 3.76 -4.76 -3.06
CA ASN A 3 3.63 -4.59 -4.50
C ASN A 3 2.54 -3.56 -4.89
N SER A 4 1.43 -3.52 -4.13
CA SER A 4 0.35 -2.54 -4.32
C SER A 4 0.75 -1.14 -3.84
N SER A 5 1.51 -1.03 -2.74
CA SER A 5 2.01 0.26 -2.27
C SER A 5 3.06 0.85 -3.23
N LEU A 6 3.92 0.01 -3.82
CA LEU A 6 4.87 0.45 -4.85
C LEU A 6 4.14 1.00 -6.08
N MET A 7 3.09 0.31 -6.54
CA MET A 7 2.23 0.78 -7.63
C MET A 7 1.54 2.11 -7.29
N MET A 8 1.06 2.27 -6.05
CA MET A 8 0.41 3.49 -5.58
C MET A 8 1.40 4.67 -5.54
N ILE A 9 2.59 4.50 -4.98
CA ILE A 9 3.61 5.55 -4.92
C ILE A 9 4.03 6.01 -6.33
N ARG A 10 4.14 5.06 -7.28
CA ARG A 10 4.63 5.36 -8.64
C ARG A 10 3.58 5.95 -9.58
N MET A 11 2.30 5.66 -9.37
CA MET A 11 1.21 6.11 -10.25
C MET A 11 0.33 7.20 -9.64
N SER A 12 0.38 7.40 -8.31
CA SER A 12 -0.41 8.42 -7.59
C SER A 12 0.00 9.85 -7.94
N GLU A 13 1.27 10.10 -8.28
CA GLU A 13 1.73 11.48 -8.49
C GLU A 13 1.14 12.14 -9.74
N GLN A 14 0.80 11.37 -10.77
CA GLN A 14 0.29 11.90 -12.03
C GLN A 14 -1.23 11.71 -12.22
N SER A 15 -1.89 10.88 -11.40
CA SER A 15 -3.34 10.65 -11.46
C SER A 15 -3.90 10.21 -10.09
N PRO A 16 -4.01 11.16 -9.14
CA PRO A 16 -4.26 10.85 -7.72
C PRO A 16 -5.63 10.20 -7.47
N ASP A 17 -6.64 10.47 -8.30
CA ASP A 17 -8.00 9.97 -8.08
C ASP A 17 -8.34 8.67 -8.84
N THR A 18 -7.67 8.40 -9.96
CA THR A 18 -8.03 7.30 -10.86
C THR A 18 -7.12 6.09 -10.70
N ALA A 19 -5.82 6.30 -10.46
CA ALA A 19 -4.85 5.23 -10.20
C ALA A 19 -5.26 4.29 -9.04
N PRO A 20 -5.65 4.78 -7.84
CA PRO A 20 -6.00 3.89 -6.73
C PRO A 20 -7.25 3.05 -7.02
N LYS A 21 -8.21 3.58 -7.79
CA LYS A 21 -9.43 2.86 -8.18
C LYS A 21 -9.12 1.69 -9.11
N TYR A 22 -8.29 1.93 -10.14
CA TYR A 22 -7.90 0.88 -11.08
C TYR A 22 -7.03 -0.19 -10.40
N ILE A 23 -6.04 0.21 -9.59
CA ILE A 23 -5.19 -0.73 -8.84
C ILE A 23 -6.05 -1.57 -7.87
N GLY A 24 -6.93 -0.93 -7.10
CA GLY A 24 -7.84 -1.63 -6.19
C GLY A 24 -8.76 -2.61 -6.92
N SER A 25 -9.34 -2.19 -8.06
CA SER A 25 -10.18 -3.07 -8.88
C SER A 25 -9.42 -4.28 -9.44
N ALA A 26 -8.17 -4.09 -9.88
CA ALA A 26 -7.33 -5.15 -10.41
C ALA A 26 -6.94 -6.17 -9.31
N VAL A 27 -6.63 -5.69 -8.11
CA VAL A 27 -6.34 -6.54 -6.93
C VAL A 27 -7.59 -7.35 -6.53
N ALA A 28 -8.77 -6.72 -6.51
CA ALA A 28 -10.02 -7.40 -6.20
C ALA A 28 -10.37 -8.48 -7.25
N LEU A 29 -10.19 -8.18 -8.54
CA LEU A 29 -10.40 -9.14 -9.61
C LEU A 29 -9.37 -10.29 -9.58
N ALA A 30 -8.12 -10.01 -9.21
CA ALA A 30 -7.10 -11.05 -9.04
C ALA A 30 -7.46 -12.01 -7.89
N LEU A 31 -7.92 -11.48 -6.74
CA LEU A 31 -8.41 -12.28 -5.63
C LEU A 31 -9.61 -13.13 -6.07
N MET A 32 -10.59 -12.51 -6.73
CA MET A 32 -11.79 -13.17 -7.21
C MET A 32 -11.44 -14.31 -8.19
N THR A 33 -10.54 -14.06 -9.14
CA THR A 33 -10.02 -15.07 -10.08
C THR A 33 -9.42 -16.27 -9.36
N ALA A 34 -8.52 -16.02 -8.39
CA ALA A 34 -7.83 -17.08 -7.65
C ALA A 34 -8.80 -17.95 -6.83
N PHE A 35 -9.75 -17.33 -6.13
CA PHE A 35 -10.74 -18.04 -5.33
C PHE A 35 -11.75 -18.82 -6.19
N PHE A 36 -12.29 -18.23 -7.25
CA PHE A 36 -13.22 -18.94 -8.15
C PHE A 36 -12.56 -20.10 -8.88
N TYR A 37 -11.29 -19.96 -9.27
CA TYR A 37 -10.52 -21.06 -9.85
C TYR A 37 -10.34 -22.21 -8.85
N GLN A 38 -9.89 -21.93 -7.63
CA GLN A 38 -9.54 -22.97 -6.67
C GLN A 38 -10.76 -23.58 -5.96
N GLN A 39 -11.69 -22.78 -5.44
CA GLN A 39 -12.91 -23.31 -4.81
C GLN A 39 -13.94 -23.81 -5.83
N GLY A 40 -14.05 -23.16 -6.98
CA GLY A 40 -15.09 -23.49 -7.96
C GLY A 40 -14.74 -24.65 -8.89
N TYR A 41 -13.53 -24.66 -9.45
CA TYR A 41 -13.12 -25.71 -10.38
C TYR A 41 -12.47 -26.89 -9.65
N ALA A 42 -11.45 -26.64 -8.81
CA ALA A 42 -10.69 -27.74 -8.21
C ALA A 42 -11.48 -28.54 -7.15
N THR A 43 -12.47 -27.93 -6.49
CA THR A 43 -13.26 -28.60 -5.43
C THR A 43 -14.63 -29.09 -5.89
N HIS A 44 -15.28 -28.37 -6.82
CA HIS A 44 -16.68 -28.62 -7.22
C HIS A 44 -16.86 -28.98 -8.71
N ASP A 45 -15.78 -29.07 -9.50
CA ASP A 45 -15.75 -29.43 -10.93
C ASP A 45 -16.84 -28.72 -11.78
N SER A 46 -17.13 -27.47 -11.43
CA SER A 46 -18.19 -26.69 -12.06
C SER A 46 -17.61 -25.85 -13.20
N THR A 47 -17.96 -26.21 -14.44
CA THR A 47 -17.52 -25.50 -15.67
C THR A 47 -17.91 -24.02 -15.68
N VAL A 48 -19.03 -23.67 -15.04
CA VAL A 48 -19.50 -22.27 -14.89
C VAL A 48 -18.51 -21.42 -14.08
N CYS A 49 -17.93 -21.96 -13.00
CA CYS A 49 -16.96 -21.24 -12.18
C CYS A 49 -15.64 -21.02 -12.93
N LEU A 50 -15.24 -21.98 -13.77
CA LEU A 50 -14.07 -21.84 -14.62
C LEU A 50 -14.25 -20.70 -15.63
N VAL A 51 -15.42 -20.60 -16.28
CA VAL A 51 -15.70 -19.51 -17.23
C VAL A 51 -15.64 -18.15 -16.53
N ILE A 52 -16.20 -18.03 -15.32
CA ILE A 52 -16.14 -16.79 -14.53
C ILE A 52 -14.70 -16.43 -14.15
N ALA A 53 -13.88 -17.42 -13.76
CA ALA A 53 -12.48 -17.20 -13.43
C ALA A 53 -11.67 -16.71 -14.65
N ILE A 54 -11.90 -17.28 -15.84
CA ILE A 54 -11.26 -16.84 -17.08
C ILE A 54 -11.65 -15.39 -17.41
N ILE A 55 -12.94 -15.05 -17.29
CA ILE A 55 -13.41 -13.67 -17.53
C ILE A 55 -12.72 -12.69 -16.57
N CYS A 56 -12.63 -13.03 -15.28
CA CYS A 56 -11.96 -12.19 -14.29
C CYS A 56 -10.45 -12.06 -14.55
N LEU A 57 -9.80 -13.13 -15.04
CA LEU A 57 -8.39 -13.10 -15.41
C LEU A 57 -8.15 -12.17 -16.60
N VAL A 58 -8.97 -12.29 -17.65
CA VAL A 58 -8.89 -11.40 -18.83
C VAL A 58 -9.15 -9.95 -18.43
N ALA A 59 -10.13 -9.69 -17.56
CA ALA A 59 -10.40 -8.37 -17.02
C ALA A 59 -9.20 -7.81 -16.22
N THR A 60 -8.54 -8.63 -15.41
CA THR A 60 -7.34 -8.23 -14.65
C THR A 60 -6.19 -7.84 -15.58
N VAL A 61 -5.96 -8.62 -16.64
CA VAL A 61 -4.95 -8.31 -17.66
C VAL A 61 -5.30 -7.03 -18.40
N ALA A 62 -6.56 -6.86 -18.81
CA ALA A 62 -7.03 -5.66 -19.49
C ALA A 62 -6.83 -4.40 -18.63
N ILE A 63 -7.18 -4.44 -17.34
CA ILE A 63 -6.98 -3.31 -16.42
C ILE A 63 -5.49 -3.02 -16.22
N THR A 64 -4.64 -4.04 -16.18
CA THR A 64 -3.18 -3.87 -16.08
C THR A 64 -2.61 -3.17 -17.30
N ILE A 65 -3.11 -3.51 -18.50
CA ILE A 65 -2.75 -2.83 -19.76
C ILE A 65 -3.27 -1.38 -19.77
N VAL A 66 -4.51 -1.16 -19.33
CA VAL A 66 -5.09 0.19 -19.21
C VAL A 66 -4.26 1.05 -18.24
N LEU A 67 -3.84 0.49 -17.10
CA LEU A 67 -2.93 1.14 -16.15
C LEU A 67 -1.60 1.51 -16.81
N ALA A 68 -0.99 0.59 -17.56
CA ALA A 68 0.27 0.85 -18.25
C ALA A 68 0.17 1.98 -19.29
N ILE A 69 -1.00 2.13 -19.94
CA ILE A 69 -1.23 3.17 -20.97
C ILE A 69 -1.66 4.50 -20.34
N LYS A 70 -2.48 4.48 -19.28
CA LYS A 70 -3.12 5.67 -18.72
C LYS A 70 -2.34 6.32 -17.58
N CYS A 71 -1.44 5.60 -16.93
CA CYS A 71 -0.61 6.12 -15.86
C CYS A 71 0.86 6.15 -16.33
N PRO A 72 1.36 7.30 -16.81
CA PRO A 72 2.78 7.43 -17.11
C PRO A 72 3.58 7.25 -15.80
N GLN A 73 4.71 6.56 -15.89
CA GLN A 73 5.52 6.24 -14.72
C GLN A 73 6.29 7.49 -14.28
N SER A 74 6.25 7.84 -12.98
CA SER A 74 7.13 8.90 -12.47
C SER A 74 8.60 8.47 -12.56
N ALA A 75 9.48 9.43 -12.84
CA ALA A 75 10.91 9.17 -13.02
C ALA A 75 11.51 8.47 -11.79
N ASN A 76 12.40 7.51 -12.02
CA ASN A 76 13.06 6.80 -10.94
C ASN A 76 13.96 7.74 -10.15
N ASP A 77 13.66 7.95 -8.87
CA ASP A 77 14.61 8.53 -7.93
C ASP A 77 15.82 7.59 -7.79
N SER A 78 17.02 8.14 -8.02
CA SER A 78 18.28 7.39 -7.96
C SER A 78 18.60 6.81 -6.58
N LEU A 79 17.88 7.26 -5.54
CA LEU A 79 18.03 6.81 -4.16
C LEU A 79 17.29 5.50 -3.85
N TYR A 80 16.40 5.04 -4.74
CA TYR A 80 15.53 3.87 -4.49
C TYR A 80 15.66 2.80 -5.57
N PHE A 81 15.84 1.55 -5.14
CA PHE A 81 15.76 0.40 -6.03
C PHE A 81 14.36 0.32 -6.65
N SER A 82 14.29 0.27 -7.97
CA SER A 82 13.03 0.33 -8.70
C SER A 82 12.88 -0.87 -9.62
N ALA A 83 11.70 -1.49 -9.61
CA ALA A 83 11.41 -2.65 -10.42
C ALA A 83 11.37 -2.26 -11.92
N PRO A 84 12.08 -2.98 -12.81
CA PRO A 84 12.25 -2.57 -14.21
C PRO A 84 11.01 -2.76 -15.11
N LEU A 85 9.92 -3.39 -14.65
CA LEU A 85 8.66 -3.56 -15.41
C LEU A 85 7.41 -3.36 -14.53
N VAL A 86 7.26 -2.18 -13.94
CA VAL A 86 5.97 -1.72 -13.40
C VAL A 86 5.06 -1.36 -14.60
N PRO A 87 3.80 -1.83 -14.70
CA PRO A 87 2.96 -2.47 -13.68
C PRO A 87 2.84 -4.01 -13.76
N PHE A 88 3.47 -4.67 -14.74
CA PHE A 88 3.26 -6.10 -14.98
C PHE A 88 3.84 -6.99 -13.88
N ILE A 89 5.08 -6.75 -13.46
CA ILE A 89 5.73 -7.58 -12.42
C ILE A 89 4.93 -7.52 -11.11
N PRO A 90 4.62 -6.33 -10.55
CA PRO A 90 3.82 -6.24 -9.32
C PRO A 90 2.48 -6.97 -9.42
N MET A 91 1.78 -6.87 -10.56
CA MET A 91 0.49 -7.54 -10.78
C MET A 91 0.62 -9.07 -10.82
N THR A 92 1.64 -9.60 -11.50
CA THR A 92 1.87 -11.06 -11.53
C THR A 92 2.20 -11.60 -10.14
N CYS A 93 2.98 -10.87 -9.33
CA CYS A 93 3.26 -11.26 -7.95
C CYS A 93 1.98 -11.29 -7.10
N ILE A 94 1.11 -10.27 -7.23
CA ILE A 94 -0.17 -10.23 -6.50
C ILE A 94 -1.08 -11.40 -6.89
N LEU A 95 -1.14 -11.76 -8.18
CA LEU A 95 -1.90 -12.91 -8.65
C LEU A 95 -1.37 -14.22 -8.05
N ALA A 96 -0.04 -14.40 -8.05
CA ALA A 96 0.60 -15.58 -7.47
C ALA A 96 0.36 -15.69 -5.96
N ASP A 97 0.47 -14.57 -5.23
CA ASP A 97 0.19 -14.51 -3.79
C ASP A 97 -1.25 -14.97 -3.48
N PHE A 98 -2.24 -14.45 -4.20
CA PHE A 98 -3.64 -14.86 -4.00
C PHE A 98 -3.91 -16.29 -4.42
N TYR A 99 -3.26 -16.77 -5.47
CA TYR A 99 -3.37 -18.17 -5.87
C TYR A 99 -2.86 -19.12 -4.78
N LEU A 100 -1.72 -18.79 -4.15
CA LEU A 100 -1.20 -19.57 -3.02
C LEU A 100 -2.14 -19.52 -1.82
N VAL A 101 -2.70 -18.34 -1.51
CA VAL A 101 -3.70 -18.21 -0.44
C VAL A 101 -4.93 -19.07 -0.74
N ALA A 102 -5.43 -19.08 -1.97
CA ALA A 102 -6.61 -19.86 -2.35
C ALA A 102 -6.40 -21.38 -2.19
N GLN A 103 -5.15 -21.88 -2.25
CA GLN A 103 -4.83 -23.30 -2.05
C GLN A 103 -4.85 -23.75 -0.58
N ILE A 104 -4.84 -22.81 0.38
CA ILE A 104 -4.84 -23.13 1.81
C ILE A 104 -6.17 -23.80 2.18
N PRO A 105 -6.18 -24.83 3.05
CA PRO A 105 -7.42 -25.43 3.52
C PRO A 105 -8.36 -24.40 4.15
N ASN A 106 -9.67 -24.58 3.97
CA ASN A 106 -10.71 -23.66 4.46
C ASN A 106 -10.57 -23.31 5.95
N LEU A 107 -10.17 -24.28 6.79
CA LEU A 107 -9.92 -24.06 8.22
C LEU A 107 -8.75 -23.09 8.46
N GLY A 108 -7.68 -23.21 7.69
CA GLY A 108 -6.52 -22.32 7.78
C GLY A 108 -6.86 -20.89 7.35
N LEU A 109 -7.68 -20.74 6.31
CA LEU A 109 -8.16 -19.44 5.85
C LEU A 109 -9.02 -18.74 6.91
N ILE A 110 -9.98 -19.45 7.51
CA ILE A 110 -10.85 -18.89 8.55
C ILE A 110 -10.04 -18.44 9.76
N LEU A 111 -9.10 -19.28 10.22
CA LEU A 111 -8.24 -18.94 11.36
C LEU A 111 -7.32 -17.76 11.04
N GLY A 112 -6.77 -17.71 9.82
CA GLY A 112 -5.95 -16.58 9.35
C GLY A 112 -6.73 -15.27 9.35
N VAL A 113 -7.94 -15.26 8.79
CA VAL A 113 -8.82 -14.07 8.79
C VAL A 113 -9.20 -13.68 10.21
N ALA A 114 -9.57 -14.64 11.07
CA ALA A 114 -9.89 -14.37 12.47
C ALA A 114 -8.70 -13.74 13.21
N TRP A 115 -7.49 -14.21 12.95
CA TRP A 115 -6.27 -13.67 13.57
C TRP A 115 -5.94 -12.26 13.07
N VAL A 116 -6.05 -12.01 11.76
CA VAL A 116 -5.89 -10.67 11.20
C VAL A 116 -6.94 -9.71 11.78
N LEU A 117 -8.20 -10.15 11.90
CA LEU A 117 -9.27 -9.36 12.50
C LEU A 117 -8.98 -9.03 13.97
N ALA A 118 -8.51 -10.02 14.74
CA ALA A 118 -8.10 -9.81 16.14
C ALA A 118 -6.95 -8.79 16.24
N GLY A 119 -5.96 -8.89 15.35
CA GLY A 119 -4.87 -7.91 15.24
C GLY A 119 -5.37 -6.51 14.94
N VAL A 120 -6.27 -6.36 13.97
CA VAL A 120 -6.90 -5.07 13.61
C VAL A 120 -7.69 -4.49 14.79
N LEU A 121 -8.50 -5.32 15.48
CA LEU A 121 -9.24 -4.89 16.66
C LEU A 121 -8.31 -4.44 17.79
N SER A 122 -7.23 -5.20 18.05
CA SER A 122 -6.22 -4.81 19.04
C SER A 122 -5.55 -3.50 18.68
N TYR A 123 -5.23 -3.29 17.40
CA TYR A 123 -4.64 -2.05 16.89
C TYR A 123 -5.59 -0.86 17.06
N PHE A 124 -6.88 -1.01 16.79
CA PHE A 124 -7.83 0.09 17.03
C PHE A 124 -7.99 0.39 18.52
N VAL A 125 -8.14 -0.63 19.37
CA VAL A 125 -8.33 -0.43 20.82
C VAL A 125 -7.09 0.22 21.46
N TYR A 126 -5.89 -0.30 21.17
CA TYR A 126 -4.64 0.24 21.70
C TYR A 126 -4.23 1.55 21.01
N GLY A 127 -4.39 1.61 19.69
CA GLY A 127 -4.01 2.72 18.84
C GLY A 127 -4.80 3.99 19.13
N GLN A 128 -6.08 3.91 19.52
CA GLN A 128 -6.83 5.11 19.95
C GLN A 128 -6.24 5.77 21.21
N GLN A 129 -5.56 4.99 22.07
CA GLN A 129 -4.92 5.48 23.29
C GLN A 129 -3.49 5.97 23.05
N HIS A 130 -2.77 5.39 22.08
CA HIS A 130 -1.37 5.69 21.79
C HIS A 130 -1.15 6.37 20.43
N ALA A 131 -2.21 6.86 19.79
CA ALA A 131 -2.11 7.54 18.52
C ALA A 131 -1.26 8.81 18.68
N ALA A 132 -0.18 8.92 17.90
CA ALA A 132 0.64 10.14 17.82
C ALA A 132 -0.19 11.40 17.49
N SER A 133 -1.31 11.20 16.78
CA SER A 133 -2.35 12.20 16.54
C SER A 133 -2.86 12.85 17.83
N ARG A 134 -3.09 12.09 18.90
CA ARG A 134 -3.71 12.60 20.13
C ARG A 134 -2.78 13.56 20.89
N ASN A 135 -1.47 13.39 20.73
CA ASN A 135 -0.45 14.05 21.54
C ASN A 135 0.30 15.14 20.75
N GLY A 136 0.37 15.01 19.42
CA GLY A 136 1.28 15.80 18.57
C GLY A 136 0.62 16.64 17.47
N TRP A 137 -0.72 16.65 17.29
CA TRP A 137 -1.34 17.53 16.26
C TRP A 137 -1.11 19.01 16.55
N ALA A 138 -1.17 19.43 17.82
CA ALA A 138 -0.89 20.81 18.21
C ALA A 138 0.59 21.18 17.98
N GLU A 139 1.52 20.24 18.19
CA GLU A 139 2.96 20.41 18.01
C GLU A 139 3.36 20.42 16.52
N LEU A 140 2.74 19.55 15.68
CA LEU A 140 2.95 19.51 14.24
C LEU A 140 2.30 20.69 13.49
N LEU A 141 1.17 21.20 13.96
CA LEU A 141 0.55 22.42 13.40
C LEU A 141 1.29 23.70 13.79
N GLN A 142 2.10 23.66 14.86
CA GLN A 142 3.03 24.74 15.22
C GLN A 142 4.24 24.82 14.28
N TYR A 143 4.57 23.75 13.54
CA TYR A 143 5.53 23.79 12.43
C TYR A 143 4.92 24.40 11.17
N HIS A 144 4.38 25.62 11.31
CA HIS A 144 3.77 26.37 10.21
C HIS A 144 4.75 26.46 9.02
N LEU A 145 4.31 25.92 7.90
CA LEU A 145 4.97 25.97 6.61
C LEU A 145 5.10 27.47 6.25
N PRO A 146 6.29 27.97 5.85
CA PRO A 146 6.38 29.34 5.39
C PRO A 146 5.43 29.49 4.19
N SER A 147 4.46 30.38 4.32
CA SER A 147 3.56 30.71 3.21
C SER A 147 4.43 31.22 2.06
N ILE A 148 4.17 30.76 0.83
CA ILE A 148 4.92 31.14 -0.37
C ILE A 148 4.93 32.68 -0.61
N HIS A 149 4.09 33.43 0.11
CA HIS A 149 4.03 34.90 0.04
C HIS A 149 4.89 35.63 1.09
N SER A 150 5.57 34.92 2.00
CA SER A 150 6.40 35.53 3.06
C SER A 150 7.91 35.43 2.81
N ALA A 151 8.35 35.23 1.57
CA ALA A 151 9.77 35.10 1.20
C ALA A 151 10.65 36.35 1.46
N GLY A 152 10.18 37.34 2.23
CA GLY A 152 10.88 38.59 2.53
C GLY A 152 10.91 39.03 3.98
N ASP A 153 10.26 38.33 4.91
CA ASP A 153 10.27 38.69 6.34
C ASP A 153 10.83 37.54 7.20
N ASP A 154 12.08 37.70 7.63
CA ASP A 154 12.84 36.76 8.48
C ASP A 154 12.36 36.73 9.96
N SER A 155 11.14 37.20 10.24
CA SER A 155 10.66 37.45 11.61
C SER A 155 9.87 36.31 12.25
N TYR A 156 9.76 35.14 11.62
CA TYR A 156 9.15 33.95 12.23
C TYR A 156 10.19 32.86 12.49
N VAL A 157 10.76 32.89 13.70
CA VAL A 157 11.59 31.82 14.25
C VAL A 157 10.68 30.65 14.64
N GLY A 158 10.29 29.84 13.67
CA GLY A 158 9.99 28.44 13.92
C GLY A 158 11.30 27.72 14.22
N LEU A 159 11.39 27.03 15.35
CA LEU A 159 12.56 26.24 15.72
C LEU A 159 12.82 25.21 14.61
N ARG A 160 13.86 25.41 13.80
CA ARG A 160 14.29 24.39 12.83
C ARG A 160 14.71 23.16 13.63
N PRO A 161 14.11 21.97 13.42
CA PRO A 161 14.60 20.77 14.07
C PRO A 161 16.07 20.63 13.72
N SER A 162 16.93 20.65 14.73
CA SER A 162 18.35 20.52 14.48
C SER A 162 18.60 19.11 13.92
N LEU A 163 19.57 18.96 13.02
CA LEU A 163 19.86 17.68 12.35
C LEU A 163 20.17 16.54 13.36
N ASN A 164 20.45 16.88 14.62
CA ASN A 164 20.61 15.98 15.76
C ASN A 164 19.30 15.35 16.29
N GLU A 165 18.14 15.99 16.13
CA GLU A 165 16.85 15.43 16.57
C GLU A 165 16.30 14.40 15.58
N VAL A 166 16.56 14.60 14.29
CA VAL A 166 16.11 13.69 13.22
C VAL A 166 17.00 12.43 13.16
N ARG A 167 18.24 12.51 13.67
CA ARG A 167 19.16 11.37 13.74
C ARG A 167 20.05 11.46 14.99
N PRO A 168 19.62 10.92 16.15
CA PRO A 168 20.46 10.94 17.33
C PRO A 168 21.76 10.16 17.06
N SER A 169 22.89 10.86 17.11
CA SER A 169 24.20 10.21 16.98
C SER A 169 24.46 9.35 18.22
N MET A 170 25.10 8.18 18.07
CA MET A 170 25.38 7.28 19.19
C MET A 170 26.15 7.96 20.35
N ASN A 171 26.85 9.07 20.11
CA ASN A 171 27.53 9.86 21.14
C ASN A 171 26.58 10.60 22.09
N SER A 172 25.33 10.86 21.70
CA SER A 172 24.36 11.53 22.60
C SER A 172 23.70 10.56 23.59
N MET A 173 23.85 9.25 23.41
CA MET A 173 23.32 8.22 24.32
C MET A 173 24.31 7.81 25.43
N VAL A 174 25.56 8.30 25.39
CA VAL A 174 26.64 7.89 26.31
C VAL A 174 26.81 8.86 27.49
N LYS A 175 26.14 10.02 27.48
CA LYS A 175 26.21 11.01 28.56
C LYS A 175 25.03 10.87 29.51
N ASP A 176 25.02 9.80 30.30
CA ASP A 176 24.32 9.74 31.58
C ASP A 176 25.10 8.79 32.51
N ASN A 177 26.05 9.34 33.27
CA ASN A 177 26.55 8.80 34.54
C ASN A 177 26.52 9.94 35.56
#